data_AF-A0AAW6SW17-F1
#
_entry.id   AF-A0AAW6SW17-F1
#
_cell.length_a   1.000
_cell.length_b   1.000
_cell.length_c   1.000
_cell.angle_alpha   90.00
_cell.angle_beta   90.00
_cell.angle_gamma   90.00
#
_symmetry.space_group_name_H-M   'P 1'
#
loop_
_entity.id
_entity.type
_entity.pdbx_description
1 polymer ?
#
loop_
_entity_poly.entity_id
_entity_poly.type
_entity_poly.pdbx_seq_one_letter_code
_entity_poly.pdbx_strand_id
1 'polypeptide(L)'
;MLKVNLVSFDDLTEEEQQLQPNNGWGKEYANYIRITDGAETVMILSDAFEPEDGTFTRDLCYVVDAINEAYKIGLRDGKKLKGVS
;
A
#
# COMPACT_ATOMS: atom_id res chain seq x y z
N MET A 1 -14.15 3.51 1.12
CA MET A 1 -13.74 3.32 2.53
C MET A 1 -12.39 2.66 2.51
N LEU A 2 -11.43 3.25 3.21
CA LEU A 2 -10.07 2.77 3.26
C LEU A 2 -10.00 1.38 3.93
N LYS A 3 -9.28 0.44 3.31
CA LYS A 3 -8.94 -0.86 3.89
C LYS A 3 -7.46 -1.16 3.68
N VAL A 4 -6.86 -1.79 4.68
CA VAL A 4 -5.46 -2.25 4.64
C VAL A 4 -5.49 -3.76 4.79
N ASN A 5 -4.89 -4.47 3.84
CA ASN A 5 -4.76 -5.92 3.87
C ASN A 5 -3.29 -6.30 3.69
N LEU A 6 -2.86 -7.36 4.38
CA LEU A 6 -1.63 -8.06 4.04
C LEU A 6 -2.00 -9.14 3.02
N VAL A 7 -1.33 -9.13 1.87
CA VAL A 7 -1.58 -10.05 0.76
C VAL A 7 -0.28 -10.65 0.26
N SER A 8 -0.34 -11.84 -0.32
CA SER A 8 0.80 -12.47 -0.99
C SER A 8 0.93 -11.94 -2.43
N PHE A 9 2.05 -12.26 -3.11
CA PHE A 9 2.24 -11.91 -4.51
C PHE A 9 1.13 -12.47 -5.43
N ASP A 10 0.67 -13.70 -5.17
CA ASP A 10 -0.34 -14.39 -5.98
C ASP A 10 -1.75 -13.76 -5.84
N ASP A 11 -1.98 -12.97 -4.80
CA ASP A 11 -3.22 -12.23 -4.59
C ASP A 11 -3.28 -10.90 -5.37
N LEU A 12 -2.15 -10.46 -5.94
CA LEU A 12 -2.06 -9.26 -6.77
C LEU A 12 -2.53 -9.56 -8.19
N THR A 13 -3.12 -8.57 -8.88
CA THR A 13 -3.42 -8.71 -10.31
C THR A 13 -2.12 -8.79 -11.13
N GLU A 14 -2.19 -9.34 -12.35
CA GLU A 14 -1.02 -9.39 -13.24
C GLU A 14 -0.40 -8.00 -13.49
N GLU A 15 -1.23 -6.96 -13.57
CA GLU A 15 -0.78 -5.57 -13.70
C GLU A 15 -0.07 -5.10 -12.42
N GLU A 16 -0.66 -5.34 -11.25
CA GLU A 16 -0.07 -4.98 -9.96
C GLU A 16 1.27 -5.69 -9.73
N GLN A 17 1.39 -6.96 -10.12
CA GLN A 17 2.60 -7.78 -10.05
C GLN A 17 3.75 -7.23 -10.93
N GLN A 18 3.42 -6.64 -12.08
CA GLN A 18 4.41 -6.03 -12.99
C GLN A 18 4.96 -4.71 -12.44
N LEU A 19 4.17 -4.01 -11.63
CA LEU A 19 4.54 -2.71 -11.06
C LEU A 19 5.36 -2.82 -9.77
N GLN A 20 5.38 -3.98 -9.12
CA GLN A 20 6.15 -4.15 -7.88
C GLN A 20 7.65 -4.06 -8.14
N PRO A 21 8.41 -3.38 -7.24
CA PRO A 21 9.81 -3.09 -7.46
C PRO A 21 10.61 -4.36 -7.71
N ASN A 22 11.32 -4.36 -8.83
CA ASN A 22 12.15 -5.46 -9.29
C ASN A 22 13.57 -5.29 -8.71
N ASN A 23 13.71 -5.28 -7.38
CA ASN A 23 15.03 -5.10 -6.75
C ASN A 23 15.92 -6.37 -6.81
N GLY A 24 15.43 -7.44 -7.45
CA GLY A 24 16.13 -8.70 -7.63
C GLY A 24 15.16 -9.83 -7.98
N TRP A 25 15.56 -11.05 -7.64
CA TRP A 25 14.66 -12.22 -7.59
C TRP A 25 13.95 -12.26 -6.23
N GLY A 26 12.73 -12.79 -6.18
CA GLY A 26 12.06 -13.10 -4.91
C GLY A 26 10.88 -12.21 -4.52
N LYS A 27 10.41 -11.32 -5.43
CA LYS A 27 9.15 -10.59 -5.22
C LYS A 27 7.95 -11.52 -5.08
N GLU A 28 8.02 -12.69 -5.72
CA GLU A 28 7.06 -13.78 -5.61
C GLU A 28 6.98 -14.40 -4.20
N TYR A 29 8.00 -14.19 -3.37
CA TYR A 29 8.04 -14.68 -1.98
C TYR A 29 7.77 -13.57 -0.94
N ALA A 30 7.55 -12.33 -1.40
CA ALA A 30 7.24 -11.20 -0.53
C ALA A 30 5.75 -11.17 -0.17
N ASN A 31 5.43 -10.55 0.97
CA ASN A 31 4.08 -10.07 1.18
C ASN A 31 4.00 -8.58 0.85
N TYR A 32 2.77 -8.13 0.73
CA TYR A 32 2.46 -6.76 0.37
C TYR A 32 1.37 -6.21 1.27
N ILE A 33 1.58 -4.98 1.71
CA ILE A 33 0.55 -4.18 2.35
C ILE A 33 -0.23 -3.50 1.23
N ARG A 34 -1.46 -3.96 0.97
CA ARG A 34 -2.37 -3.38 -0.02
C ARG A 34 -3.35 -2.44 0.66
N ILE A 35 -3.32 -1.17 0.25
CA ILE A 35 -4.24 -0.14 0.68
C ILE A 35 -5.26 0.09 -0.44
N THR A 36 -6.54 -0.04 -0.11
CA THR A 36 -7.65 0.14 -1.05
C THR A 36 -8.63 1.17 -0.53
N ASP A 37 -9.34 1.82 -1.45
CA ASP A 37 -10.47 2.68 -1.15
C ASP A 37 -11.69 2.23 -1.97
N GLY A 38 -12.54 1.40 -1.35
CA GLY A 38 -13.60 0.72 -2.09
C GLY A 38 -13.02 -0.36 -3.01
N ALA A 39 -13.21 -0.22 -4.32
CA ALA A 39 -12.70 -1.15 -5.32
C ALA A 39 -11.34 -0.74 -5.91
N GLU A 40 -10.86 0.47 -5.60
CA GLU A 40 -9.63 1.03 -6.15
C GLU A 40 -8.43 0.70 -5.25
N THR A 41 -7.34 0.22 -5.85
CA THR A 41 -6.04 0.11 -5.18
C THR A 41 -5.40 1.49 -5.11
N VAL A 42 -5.12 1.95 -3.89
CA VAL A 42 -4.48 3.25 -3.62
C VAL A 42 -2.96 3.08 -3.59
N MET A 43 -2.47 2.06 -2.87
CA MET A 43 -1.04 1.77 -2.73
C MET A 43 -0.80 0.27 -2.51
N ILE A 44 0.35 -0.20 -2.99
CA ILE A 44 0.90 -1.51 -2.67
C ILE A 44 2.32 -1.28 -2.17
N LEU A 45 2.63 -1.79 -0.98
CA LEU A 45 3.93 -1.61 -0.33
C LEU A 45 4.51 -2.97 0.00
N SER A 46 5.74 -3.24 -0.45
CA SER A 46 6.45 -4.48 -0.13
C SER A 46 6.85 -4.51 1.35
N ASP A 47 6.67 -5.66 2.01
CA ASP A 47 7.23 -5.92 3.36
C ASP A 47 8.60 -6.62 3.30
N ALA A 48 9.10 -6.92 2.10
CA ALA A 48 10.37 -7.60 1.92
C ALA A 48 11.56 -6.70 2.30
N PHE A 49 12.13 -6.96 3.47
CA PHE A 49 13.43 -6.50 3.93
C PHE A 49 13.95 -7.47 4.99
N GLU A 50 15.27 -7.57 5.12
CA GLU A 50 15.85 -8.34 6.24
C GLU A 50 15.53 -7.62 7.56
N PRO A 51 15.13 -8.32 8.64
CA PRO A 51 14.72 -7.68 9.90
C PRO A 51 15.75 -6.69 10.47
N GLU A 52 17.04 -6.96 10.29
CA GLU A 52 18.16 -6.10 10.68
C GLU A 52 18.24 -4.79 9.90
N ASP A 53 17.69 -4.79 8.68
CA ASP A 53 17.73 -3.70 7.72
C ASP A 53 16.51 -2.78 7.81
N GLY A 54 15.47 -3.19 8.53
CA GLY A 54 14.18 -2.50 8.63
C GLY A 54 14.28 -1.09 9.19
N THR A 55 14.36 -0.09 8.31
CA THR A 55 14.42 1.33 8.70
C THR A 55 13.32 2.16 8.05
N PHE A 56 12.81 3.16 8.78
CA PHE A 56 11.87 4.16 8.24
C PHE A 56 12.48 5.07 7.17
N THR A 57 13.80 5.08 7.04
CA THR A 57 14.51 5.92 6.07
C THR A 57 14.66 5.28 4.70
N ARG A 58 14.66 3.94 4.61
CA ARG A 58 14.89 3.21 3.34
C ARG A 58 13.71 2.28 3.04
N ASP A 59 13.51 1.28 3.88
CA ASP A 59 12.61 0.14 3.60
C ASP A 59 11.15 0.47 3.90
N LEU A 60 10.92 1.29 4.93
CA LEU A 60 9.60 1.77 5.34
C LEU A 60 9.40 3.28 5.06
N CYS A 61 10.16 3.85 4.13
CA CYS A 61 10.09 5.29 3.80
C CYS A 61 8.71 5.73 3.29
N TYR A 62 7.94 4.80 2.72
CA TYR A 62 6.60 5.03 2.19
C TYR A 62 5.51 5.21 3.26
N VAL A 63 5.80 4.92 4.54
CA VAL A 63 4.79 4.98 5.61
C VAL A 63 4.22 6.39 5.77
N VAL A 64 5.05 7.43 5.64
CA VAL A 64 4.59 8.82 5.75
C VAL A 64 3.63 9.15 4.61
N ASP A 65 3.93 8.72 3.39
CA ASP A 65 3.07 8.95 2.23
C ASP A 65 1.74 8.19 2.35
N ALA A 66 1.77 6.95 2.83
CA ALA A 66 0.57 6.16 3.09
C ALA A 66 -0.35 6.82 4.13
N ILE A 67 0.21 7.36 5.21
CA ILE A 67 -0.56 8.10 6.22
C ILE A 67 -1.17 9.37 5.61
N ASN A 68 -0.41 10.11 4.81
CA ASN A 68 -0.89 11.33 4.17
C ASN A 68 -2.03 11.06 3.17
N GLU A 69 -1.92 10.01 2.36
CA GLU A 69 -3.00 9.61 1.45
C GLU A 69 -4.25 9.15 2.19
N ALA A 70 -4.09 8.32 3.23
CA ALA A 70 -5.19 7.90 4.07
C ALA A 70 -5.92 9.11 4.71
N TYR A 71 -5.17 10.12 5.15
CA TYR A 71 -5.75 11.37 5.68
C TYR A 71 -6.57 12.12 4.64
N LYS A 72 -6.05 12.30 3.42
CA LYS A 72 -6.79 12.97 2.31
C LYS A 72 -8.08 12.23 1.98
N ILE A 73 -8.03 10.91 1.90
CA ILE A 73 -9.20 10.05 1.64
C ILE A 73 -10.23 10.21 2.77
N GLY A 74 -9.78 10.20 4.03
CA GLY A 74 -10.64 10.42 5.19
C GLY A 74 -11.34 11.78 5.18
N LEU A 75 -10.63 12.86 4.83
CA LEU A 75 -11.24 14.18 4.67
C LEU A 75 -12.31 14.21 3.57
N ARG A 76 -12.03 13.59 2.42
CA ARG A 76 -12.98 13.47 1.31
C ARG A 76 -14.24 12.72 1.75
N ASP A 77 -14.09 11.60 2.44
CA ASP A 77 -15.22 10.79 2.92
C ASP A 77 -16.04 11.53 3.97
N GLY A 78 -15.37 12.24 4.89
CA GLY A 78 -16.04 13.10 5.87
C GLY A 78 -16.87 14.23 5.24
N LYS A 79 -16.40 14.83 4.14
CA LYS A 79 -17.16 15.83 3.38
C LYS A 79 -18.40 15.24 2.72
N LYS A 80 -18.27 14.07 2.08
CA LYS A 80 -19.40 13.33 1.48
C LYS A 80 -20.48 13.01 2.52
N LEU A 81 -20.09 12.58 3.72
CA LEU A 81 -21.03 12.30 4.82
C LEU A 81 -21.79 13.55 5.28
N LYS A 82 -21.15 14.73 5.22
CA LYS A 82 -21.77 16.02 5.56
C LYS A 82 -22.59 16.63 4.43
N GLY A 83 -22.67 15.98 3.26
CA GLY A 83 -23.37 16.50 2.09
C GLY A 83 -22.70 17.73 1.47
N VAL A 84 -21.41 17.94 1.73
CA VAL A 84 -20.64 19.06 1.18
C VAL A 84 -19.81 18.49 0.02
N SER A 85 -20.24 18.80 -1.22
CA SER A 85 -19.54 18.40 -2.46
C SER A 85 -18.30 19.27 -2.70
#